data_AF-A0A7W6ZYX7-F1
#
_entry.id   AF-A0A7W6ZYX7-F1
#
_cell.length_a   1.000
_cell.length_b   1.000
_cell.length_c   1.000
_cell.angle_alpha   90.00
_cell.angle_beta   90.00
_cell.angle_gamma   90.00
#
_symmetry.space_group_name_H-M   'P 1'
#
loop_
_entity.id
_entity.type
_entity.pdbx_description
1 polymer ?
#
loop_
_entity_poly.entity_id
_entity_poly.type
_entity_poly.pdbx_seq_one_letter_code
_entity_poly.pdbx_strand_id
1 'polypeptide(L)'
;MNVNDMARSLDLPQSTVATGIQILEEAGLVESRLAKARKGSQKICSAIYSEILISFEDTAVQKKDDVIEVVMPVGLYTSCDIHAPCGLCSTESVIGLLDVPDYFLDPQRMQAGLVWFGRGYVEYKFPNNAKVLNKDVRAIEFAMELSSEVPGTNPDWPSDITLWVNGMAIGTWTSPGDYGDKRGAFTPDWWKLEGSQYGKLKTWRISTRGTLIDGVSTSNVTVSDLALAQHSSIRLRVGIADNAGHTGGVNIFGRGFGNYGQDIVMRLYV
;
A
#
# COMPACT_ATOMS: atom_id res chain seq x y z
N MET A 1 29.51 5.89 -5.29
CA MET A 1 29.99 6.81 -6.35
C MET A 1 30.95 7.83 -5.74
N ASN A 2 31.91 8.41 -6.49
CA ASN A 2 32.73 9.51 -5.96
C ASN A 2 32.06 10.87 -6.25
N VAL A 3 32.47 11.93 -5.53
CA VAL A 3 31.85 13.27 -5.61
C VAL A 3 31.95 13.88 -7.02
N ASN A 4 33.04 13.63 -7.75
CA ASN A 4 33.24 14.18 -9.08
C ASN A 4 32.29 13.56 -10.11
N ASP A 5 32.07 12.25 -10.01
CA ASP A 5 31.15 11.53 -10.89
C ASP A 5 29.70 11.89 -10.57
N MET A 6 29.36 12.08 -9.29
CA MET A 6 28.04 12.60 -8.87
C MET A 6 27.78 14.01 -9.41
N ALA A 7 28.75 14.92 -9.32
CA ALA A 7 28.65 16.27 -9.85
C ALA A 7 28.37 16.29 -11.36
N ARG A 8 29.05 15.43 -12.13
CA ARG A 8 28.78 15.27 -13.57
C ARG A 8 27.41 14.67 -13.85
N SER A 9 26.99 13.66 -13.09
CA SER A 9 25.72 12.98 -13.32
C SER A 9 24.50 13.84 -12.99
N LEU A 10 24.64 14.75 -12.03
CA LEU A 10 23.57 15.64 -11.56
C LEU A 10 23.59 17.01 -12.24
N ASP A 11 24.60 17.30 -13.07
CA ASP A 11 24.87 18.63 -13.65
C ASP A 11 24.93 19.74 -12.58
N LEU A 12 25.63 19.46 -11.47
CA LEU A 12 25.76 20.37 -10.33
C LEU A 12 27.24 20.68 -10.03
N PRO A 13 27.54 21.87 -9.47
CA PRO A 13 28.89 22.19 -9.00
C PRO A 13 29.40 21.18 -7.97
N GLN A 14 30.67 20.81 -8.07
CA GLN A 14 31.31 19.84 -7.17
C GLN A 14 31.22 20.28 -5.70
N SER A 15 31.33 21.58 -5.42
CA SER A 15 31.17 22.13 -4.07
C SER A 15 29.78 21.87 -3.50
N THR A 16 28.73 22.05 -4.31
CA THR A 16 27.33 21.79 -3.92
C THR A 16 27.12 20.31 -3.61
N VAL A 17 27.63 19.40 -4.45
CA VAL A 17 27.53 17.96 -4.20
C VAL A 17 28.32 17.54 -2.97
N ALA A 18 29.51 18.10 -2.74
CA ALA A 18 30.31 17.81 -1.55
C ALA A 18 29.58 18.21 -0.26
N THR A 19 28.98 19.41 -0.21
CA THR A 19 28.18 19.86 0.93
C THR A 19 26.96 18.96 1.15
N GLY A 20 26.23 18.60 0.08
CA GLY A 20 25.09 17.70 0.19
C GLY A 20 25.46 16.32 0.75
N ILE A 21 26.58 15.75 0.28
CA ILE A 21 27.09 14.47 0.78
C ILE A 21 27.47 14.57 2.26
N GLN A 22 28.10 15.67 2.69
CA GLN A 22 28.43 15.87 4.09
C GLN A 22 27.17 15.92 4.97
N ILE A 23 26.13 16.64 4.55
CA ILE A 23 24.85 16.69 5.27
C ILE A 23 24.23 15.29 5.38
N LEU A 24 24.26 14.51 4.30
CA LEU A 24 23.73 13.14 4.27
C LEU A 24 24.57 12.17 5.12
N GLU A 25 25.88 12.38 5.22
CA GLU A 25 26.76 11.63 6.13
C GLU A 25 26.48 11.97 7.60
N GLU A 26 26.33 13.26 7.93
CA GLU A 26 25.98 13.73 9.27
C GLU A 26 24.60 13.22 9.70
N ALA A 27 23.66 13.11 8.76
CA ALA A 27 22.34 12.51 8.98
C ALA A 27 22.35 10.97 9.01
N GLY A 28 23.50 10.32 8.76
CA GLY A 28 23.63 8.86 8.74
C GLY A 28 22.91 8.18 7.58
N LEU A 29 22.63 8.89 6.49
CA LEU A 29 21.97 8.37 5.28
C LEU A 29 22.97 7.90 4.22
N VAL A 30 24.18 8.46 4.25
CA VAL A 30 25.30 8.11 3.38
C VAL A 30 26.50 7.73 4.23
N GLU A 31 27.22 6.70 3.82
CA GLU A 31 28.54 6.39 4.35
C GLU A 31 29.59 6.69 3.29
N SER A 32 30.84 6.86 3.73
CA SER A 32 31.97 6.93 2.82
C SER A 32 33.16 6.15 3.27
N ARG A 33 33.90 5.67 2.28
CA ARG A 33 35.16 4.99 2.46
C ARG A 33 36.23 5.58 1.56
N LEU A 34 37.45 5.64 2.06
CA LEU A 34 38.62 5.98 1.26
C LEU A 34 39.00 4.78 0.39
N ALA A 35 39.14 5.01 -0.92
CA ALA A 35 39.60 4.02 -1.88
C ALA A 35 40.77 4.59 -2.69
N LYS A 36 41.64 3.71 -3.21
CA LYS A 36 42.70 4.12 -4.13
C LYS A 36 42.09 4.56 -5.46
N ALA A 37 42.56 5.68 -5.99
CA ALA A 37 42.21 6.17 -7.33
C ALA A 37 43.40 6.00 -8.29
N ARG A 38 43.18 6.23 -9.60
CA ARG A 38 44.26 6.26 -10.61
C ARG A 38 45.38 7.26 -10.27
N LYS A 39 45.06 8.33 -9.53
CA LYS A 39 46.01 9.25 -8.89
C LYS A 39 45.48 9.61 -7.49
N GLY A 40 46.20 9.25 -6.44
CA GLY A 40 45.84 9.58 -5.06
C GLY A 40 44.73 8.70 -4.46
N SER A 41 44.10 9.20 -3.39
CA SER A 41 42.93 8.60 -2.75
C SER A 41 41.65 9.32 -3.19
N GLN A 42 40.54 8.58 -3.24
CA GLN A 42 39.21 9.11 -3.50
C GLN A 42 38.24 8.68 -2.39
N LYS A 43 37.26 9.53 -2.10
CA LYS A 43 36.16 9.23 -1.21
C LYS A 43 35.03 8.60 -2.04
N ILE A 44 34.70 7.35 -1.77
CA ILE A 44 33.58 6.66 -2.39
C ILE A 44 32.42 6.69 -1.39
N CYS A 45 31.30 7.24 -1.81
CA CYS A 45 30.08 7.33 -1.03
C CYS A 45 29.11 6.20 -1.41
N SER A 46 28.48 5.59 -0.42
CA SER A 46 27.38 4.61 -0.54
C SER A 46 26.15 5.14 0.20
N ALA A 47 24.95 4.96 -0.35
CA ALA A 47 23.74 5.14 0.43
C ALA A 47 23.65 3.99 1.45
N ILE A 48 23.32 4.31 2.70
CA ILE A 48 23.15 3.33 3.77
C ILE A 48 21.79 2.65 3.66
N TYR A 49 20.78 3.39 3.23
CA TYR A 49 19.41 2.90 3.04
C TYR A 49 19.04 2.91 1.56
N SER A 50 18.34 1.88 1.11
CA SER A 50 17.74 1.83 -0.23
C SER A 50 16.40 2.55 -0.30
N GLU A 51 15.74 2.77 0.86
CA GLU A 51 14.45 3.44 0.97
C GLU A 51 14.32 4.13 2.34
N ILE A 52 13.68 5.30 2.36
CA ILE A 52 13.38 6.06 3.58
C ILE A 52 11.87 6.26 3.62
N LEU A 53 11.21 5.67 4.61
CA LEU A 53 9.77 5.83 4.82
C LEU A 53 9.54 6.96 5.84
N ILE A 54 9.11 8.11 5.34
CA ILE A 54 8.80 9.27 6.18
C ILE A 54 7.28 9.33 6.34
N SER A 55 6.81 8.94 7.51
CA SER A 55 5.42 9.15 7.90
C SER A 55 5.33 10.46 8.67
N PHE A 56 4.54 11.41 8.18
CA PHE A 56 4.22 12.61 8.94
C PHE A 56 2.99 12.30 9.79
N GLU A 57 3.12 12.43 11.11
CA GLU A 57 1.94 12.51 11.95
C GLU A 57 1.18 13.79 11.57
N ASP A 58 -0.10 13.61 11.21
CA ASP A 58 -0.99 14.72 10.93
C ASP A 58 -1.20 15.50 12.25
N THR A 59 -0.35 16.51 12.48
CA THR A 59 -0.43 17.40 13.64
C THR A 59 -1.64 18.34 13.58
N ALA A 60 -2.55 18.12 12.63
CA ALA A 60 -3.88 18.71 12.57
C ALA A 60 -4.81 18.11 13.65
N VAL A 61 -4.46 18.31 14.92
CA VAL A 61 -5.33 18.07 16.10
C VAL A 61 -6.58 18.98 16.07
N GLN A 62 -6.70 19.88 15.09
CA GLN A 62 -7.76 20.88 14.97
C GLN A 62 -9.00 20.45 14.16
N LYS A 63 -9.10 19.21 13.62
CA LYS A 63 -10.29 18.76 12.84
C LYS A 63 -10.80 17.33 13.12
N LYS A 64 -10.62 16.80 14.33
CA LYS A 64 -11.21 15.49 14.68
C LYS A 64 -12.74 15.45 14.60
N ASP A 65 -13.43 16.59 14.74
CA ASP A 65 -14.91 16.63 14.74
C ASP A 65 -15.55 16.41 13.35
N ASP A 66 -14.76 16.59 12.27
CA ASP A 66 -15.21 16.50 10.87
C ASP A 66 -14.72 15.21 10.17
N VAL A 67 -14.05 14.30 10.88
CA VAL A 67 -13.57 13.05 10.30
C VAL A 67 -13.99 11.86 11.16
N ILE A 68 -14.74 10.93 10.56
CA ILE A 68 -15.07 9.65 11.16
C ILE A 68 -14.13 8.60 10.55
N GLU A 69 -13.29 7.99 11.39
CA GLU A 69 -12.34 6.96 10.96
C GLU A 69 -12.76 5.57 11.46
N VAL A 70 -12.69 4.57 10.59
CA VAL A 70 -12.89 3.17 10.92
C VAL A 70 -11.77 2.34 10.30
N VAL A 71 -11.17 1.45 11.08
CA VAL A 71 -10.17 0.47 10.62
C VAL A 71 -10.83 -0.90 10.48
N MET A 72 -10.62 -1.56 9.34
CA MET A 72 -11.16 -2.88 9.01
C MET A 72 -10.03 -3.88 8.83
N PRO A 73 -9.91 -4.92 9.69
CA PRO A 73 -8.94 -5.99 9.53
C PRO A 73 -9.01 -6.62 8.13
N VAL A 74 -7.85 -6.90 7.52
CA VAL A 74 -7.79 -7.44 6.14
C VAL A 74 -8.49 -8.80 5.99
N GLY A 75 -8.54 -9.58 7.06
CA GLY A 75 -9.27 -10.85 7.13
C GLY A 75 -10.79 -10.75 7.34
N LEU A 76 -11.31 -9.56 7.67
CA LEU A 76 -12.73 -9.35 8.03
C LEU A 76 -13.61 -9.02 6.81
N TYR A 77 -13.38 -9.69 5.69
CA TYR A 77 -14.28 -9.57 4.54
C TYR A 77 -15.59 -10.31 4.75
N THR A 78 -16.64 -9.80 4.10
CA THR A 78 -18.01 -10.31 4.18
C THR A 78 -18.44 -11.12 2.95
N SER A 79 -17.73 -10.95 1.83
CA SER A 79 -17.88 -11.73 0.61
C SER A 79 -16.53 -11.80 -0.08
N CYS A 80 -16.27 -12.88 -0.81
CA CYS A 80 -15.09 -13.02 -1.65
C CYS A 80 -15.41 -13.93 -2.84
N ASP A 81 -14.66 -13.76 -3.91
CA ASP A 81 -14.56 -14.69 -5.04
C ASP A 81 -13.08 -14.82 -5.35
N ILE A 82 -12.50 -16.00 -5.15
CA ILE A 82 -11.05 -16.17 -5.05
C ILE A 82 -10.61 -17.28 -5.98
N HIS A 83 -9.58 -16.97 -6.78
CA HIS A 83 -8.94 -17.94 -7.64
C HIS A 83 -7.45 -18.05 -7.32
N ALA A 84 -6.94 -19.28 -7.39
CA ALA A 84 -5.53 -19.57 -7.21
C ALA A 84 -4.65 -18.86 -8.28
N PRO A 85 -3.38 -18.55 -7.96
CA PRO A 85 -2.75 -18.73 -6.66
C PRO A 85 -3.36 -17.83 -5.58
N CYS A 86 -3.45 -18.29 -4.33
CA CYS A 86 -4.10 -17.55 -3.26
C CYS A 86 -3.69 -18.03 -1.85
N GLY A 87 -3.86 -17.17 -0.86
CA GLY A 87 -3.64 -17.57 0.53
C GLY A 87 -3.85 -16.47 1.56
N LEU A 88 -3.62 -16.85 2.82
CA LEU A 88 -3.80 -16.05 4.01
C LEU A 88 -2.65 -16.32 4.98
N CYS A 89 -2.09 -15.28 5.59
CA CYS A 89 -1.11 -15.42 6.67
C CYS A 89 -1.55 -14.59 7.89
N SER A 90 -1.46 -15.20 9.08
CA SER A 90 -1.44 -14.47 10.34
C SER A 90 -0.01 -14.06 10.68
N THR A 91 0.20 -13.31 11.76
CA THR A 91 1.55 -12.97 12.23
C THR A 91 2.36 -14.18 12.70
N GLU A 92 1.73 -15.34 12.86
CA GLU A 92 2.33 -16.54 13.44
C GLU A 92 2.50 -17.69 12.45
N SER A 93 1.61 -17.80 11.45
CA SER A 93 1.64 -18.90 10.48
C SER A 93 0.79 -18.63 9.25
N VAL A 94 0.92 -19.51 8.25
CA VAL A 94 -0.04 -19.62 7.14
C VAL A 94 -1.38 -20.11 7.70
N ILE A 95 -2.47 -19.47 7.29
CA ILE A 95 -3.82 -19.91 7.63
C ILE A 95 -4.31 -20.86 6.54
N GLY A 96 -4.46 -22.14 6.88
CA GLY A 96 -4.98 -23.15 5.96
C GLY A 96 -3.94 -23.67 4.98
N LEU A 97 -4.40 -24.10 3.80
CA LEU A 97 -3.55 -24.56 2.70
C LEU A 97 -3.44 -23.48 1.62
N LEU A 98 -2.24 -23.32 1.08
CA LEU A 98 -1.98 -22.42 -0.04
C LEU A 98 -2.70 -22.89 -1.30
N ASP A 99 -3.13 -21.92 -2.12
CA ASP A 99 -3.78 -22.12 -3.41
C ASP A 99 -5.10 -22.89 -3.34
N VAL A 100 -5.74 -22.90 -2.17
CA VAL A 100 -7.06 -23.50 -1.94
C VAL A 100 -8.05 -22.41 -1.52
N PRO A 101 -8.90 -21.91 -2.45
CA PRO A 101 -9.84 -20.82 -2.20
C PRO A 101 -10.79 -21.04 -1.01
N ASP A 102 -11.16 -22.29 -0.72
CA ASP A 102 -12.09 -22.63 0.36
C ASP A 102 -11.60 -22.18 1.75
N TYR A 103 -10.29 -22.04 1.95
CA TYR A 103 -9.73 -21.52 3.21
C TYR A 103 -10.01 -20.04 3.44
N PHE A 104 -10.48 -19.29 2.43
CA PHE A 104 -11.03 -17.95 2.64
C PHE A 104 -12.33 -17.97 3.46
N LEU A 105 -12.92 -19.13 3.73
CA LEU A 105 -14.03 -19.29 4.66
C LEU A 105 -13.60 -19.78 6.05
N ASP A 106 -12.32 -20.06 6.26
CA ASP A 106 -11.81 -20.52 7.56
C ASP A 106 -11.96 -19.42 8.63
N PRO A 107 -12.52 -19.71 9.82
CA PRO A 107 -12.64 -18.73 10.89
C PRO A 107 -11.32 -18.07 11.32
N GLN A 108 -10.18 -18.75 11.15
CA GLN A 108 -8.86 -18.20 11.44
C GLN A 108 -8.49 -17.03 10.54
N ARG A 109 -9.18 -16.83 9.40
CA ARG A 109 -9.01 -15.65 8.53
C ARG A 109 -9.10 -14.34 9.31
N MET A 110 -9.83 -14.31 10.42
CA MET A 110 -9.95 -13.14 11.32
C MET A 110 -8.61 -12.64 11.88
N GLN A 111 -7.59 -13.50 11.87
CA GLN A 111 -6.23 -13.21 12.32
C GLN A 111 -5.29 -12.87 11.15
N ALA A 112 -5.78 -12.84 9.92
CA ALA A 112 -4.95 -12.56 8.75
C ALA A 112 -4.36 -11.15 8.84
N GLY A 113 -3.04 -11.07 8.68
CA GLY A 113 -2.29 -9.84 8.43
C GLY A 113 -1.85 -9.72 6.96
N LEU A 114 -1.91 -10.79 6.17
CA LEU A 114 -1.69 -10.77 4.72
C LEU A 114 -2.76 -11.63 4.03
N VAL A 115 -3.34 -11.08 2.96
CA VAL A 115 -4.32 -11.75 2.09
C VAL A 115 -3.87 -11.61 0.66
N TRP A 116 -3.87 -12.69 -0.12
CA TRP A 116 -3.48 -12.60 -1.53
C TRP A 116 -4.26 -13.54 -2.44
N PHE A 117 -4.40 -13.13 -3.70
CA PHE A 117 -5.05 -13.94 -4.74
C PHE A 117 -4.69 -13.44 -6.14
N GLY A 118 -4.61 -14.36 -7.10
CA GLY A 118 -4.28 -14.06 -8.49
C GLY A 118 -5.42 -13.41 -9.27
N ARG A 119 -6.67 -13.79 -8.99
CA ARG A 119 -7.89 -13.22 -9.60
C ARG A 119 -9.07 -13.24 -8.62
N GLY A 120 -10.05 -12.38 -8.91
CA GLY A 120 -11.27 -12.25 -8.13
C GLY A 120 -11.24 -11.04 -7.21
N TYR A 121 -11.88 -11.12 -6.04
CA TYR A 121 -12.01 -10.02 -5.10
C TYR A 121 -12.28 -10.46 -3.66
N VAL A 122 -12.03 -9.52 -2.74
CA VAL A 122 -12.56 -9.51 -1.37
C VAL A 122 -13.41 -8.26 -1.16
N GLU A 123 -14.53 -8.38 -0.43
CA GLU A 123 -15.47 -7.29 -0.16
C GLU A 123 -15.74 -7.12 1.33
N TYR A 124 -15.49 -5.92 1.82
CA TYR A 124 -15.62 -5.48 3.20
C TYR A 124 -16.87 -4.62 3.39
N LYS A 125 -17.46 -4.65 4.59
CA LYS A 125 -18.58 -3.78 4.97
C LYS A 125 -18.17 -2.88 6.12
N PHE A 126 -17.96 -1.61 5.81
CA PHE A 126 -17.75 -0.59 6.82
C PHE A 126 -19.08 -0.05 7.35
N PRO A 127 -19.16 0.33 8.63
CA PRO A 127 -20.34 0.98 9.16
C PRO A 127 -20.51 2.38 8.55
N ASN A 128 -21.73 2.73 8.16
CA ASN A 128 -22.04 4.07 7.68
C ASN A 128 -22.37 5.00 8.87
N ASN A 129 -21.35 5.30 9.66
CA ASN A 129 -21.49 6.12 10.87
C ASN A 129 -21.98 7.55 10.57
N ALA A 130 -21.64 8.12 9.40
CA ALA A 130 -22.13 9.42 8.98
C ALA A 130 -23.67 9.44 8.87
N LYS A 131 -24.27 8.38 8.33
CA LYS A 131 -25.73 8.23 8.28
C LYS A 131 -26.35 8.12 9.68
N VAL A 132 -25.73 7.36 10.60
CA VAL A 132 -26.20 7.22 11.98
C VAL A 132 -26.18 8.58 12.71
N LEU A 133 -25.17 9.41 12.42
CA LEU A 133 -25.01 10.75 12.98
C LEU A 133 -25.75 11.83 12.20
N ASN A 134 -26.48 11.48 11.14
CA ASN A 134 -27.16 12.40 10.22
C ASN A 134 -26.25 13.54 9.71
N LYS A 135 -25.02 13.19 9.32
CA LYS A 135 -24.03 14.11 8.75
C LYS A 135 -23.85 13.87 7.24
N ASP A 136 -23.73 14.94 6.47
CA ASP A 136 -23.45 14.87 5.04
C ASP A 136 -21.98 14.57 4.78
N VAL A 137 -21.69 13.56 3.97
CA VAL A 137 -20.32 13.17 3.62
C VAL A 137 -19.83 14.01 2.44
N ARG A 138 -18.78 14.80 2.66
CA ARG A 138 -18.11 15.63 1.63
C ARG A 138 -17.05 14.85 0.86
N ALA A 139 -16.41 13.89 1.52
CA ALA A 139 -15.48 12.96 0.90
C ALA A 139 -15.40 11.65 1.69
N ILE A 140 -15.05 10.57 1.00
CA ILE A 140 -14.67 9.29 1.59
C ILE A 140 -13.27 8.94 1.11
N GLU A 141 -12.46 8.39 2.00
CA GLU A 141 -11.10 7.97 1.72
C GLU A 141 -10.86 6.55 2.20
N PHE A 142 -10.15 5.76 1.41
CA PHE A 142 -9.66 4.43 1.76
C PHE A 142 -8.16 4.39 1.62
N ALA A 143 -7.46 3.96 2.67
CA ALA A 143 -6.01 3.79 2.68
C ALA A 143 -5.64 2.36 3.08
N MET A 144 -4.80 1.70 2.28
CA MET A 144 -4.33 0.34 2.52
C MET A 144 -3.02 0.07 1.78
N GLU A 145 -2.23 -0.87 2.28
CA GLU A 145 -0.97 -1.29 1.66
C GLU A 145 -1.22 -2.44 0.67
N LEU A 146 -0.76 -2.26 -0.57
CA LEU A 146 -1.04 -3.16 -1.69
C LEU A 146 0.19 -3.41 -2.57
N SER A 147 0.28 -4.60 -3.15
CA SER A 147 1.19 -4.93 -4.27
C SER A 147 0.51 -5.91 -5.23
N SER A 148 1.17 -6.21 -6.36
CA SER A 148 0.78 -7.36 -7.18
C SER A 148 1.19 -8.66 -6.47
N GLU A 149 0.75 -9.79 -6.99
CA GLU A 149 1.04 -11.12 -6.45
C GLU A 149 1.59 -12.04 -7.55
N VAL A 150 2.66 -12.74 -7.22
CA VAL A 150 3.20 -13.81 -8.05
C VAL A 150 3.88 -14.84 -7.15
N PRO A 151 3.82 -16.15 -7.47
CA PRO A 151 4.63 -17.13 -6.77
C PRO A 151 6.12 -16.75 -6.77
N GLY A 152 6.70 -16.66 -5.58
CA GLY A 152 7.98 -15.98 -5.42
C GLY A 152 7.76 -14.49 -5.18
N THR A 153 8.58 -13.65 -5.79
CA THR A 153 8.32 -12.21 -5.95
C THR A 153 8.95 -11.73 -7.25
N ASN A 154 8.38 -10.70 -7.87
CA ASN A 154 8.94 -10.08 -9.07
C ASN A 154 8.59 -8.58 -9.08
N PRO A 155 9.57 -7.67 -9.01
CA PRO A 155 9.32 -6.23 -9.00
C PRO A 155 8.82 -5.68 -10.36
N ASP A 156 8.87 -6.48 -11.42
CA ASP A 156 8.31 -6.19 -12.75
C ASP A 156 7.20 -7.19 -13.09
N TRP A 157 6.08 -7.07 -12.36
CA TRP A 157 4.91 -7.93 -12.50
C TRP A 157 3.64 -7.09 -12.34
N PRO A 158 3.25 -6.33 -13.37
CA PRO A 158 2.19 -5.35 -13.21
C PRO A 158 0.84 -5.99 -12.91
N SER A 159 0.03 -5.32 -12.09
CA SER A 159 -1.33 -5.74 -11.79
C SER A 159 -2.29 -4.58 -11.64
N ASP A 160 -3.40 -4.61 -12.37
CA ASP A 160 -4.44 -3.59 -12.37
C ASP A 160 -5.43 -3.84 -11.22
N ILE A 161 -5.10 -3.31 -10.04
CA ILE A 161 -5.90 -3.47 -8.82
C ILE A 161 -7.00 -2.41 -8.82
N THR A 162 -8.25 -2.87 -8.85
CA THR A 162 -9.42 -2.00 -8.92
C THR A 162 -10.17 -1.99 -7.60
N LEU A 163 -10.67 -0.82 -7.22
CA LEU A 163 -11.57 -0.67 -6.09
C LEU A 163 -13.00 -0.38 -6.56
N TRP A 164 -13.96 -0.96 -5.86
CA TRP A 164 -15.36 -0.61 -5.98
C TRP A 164 -15.93 -0.18 -4.65
N VAL A 165 -16.77 0.85 -4.68
CA VAL A 165 -17.51 1.31 -3.51
C VAL A 165 -19.00 1.21 -3.80
N ASN A 166 -19.73 0.49 -2.95
CA ASN A 166 -21.14 0.16 -3.15
C ASN A 166 -21.47 -0.50 -4.51
N GLY A 167 -20.48 -1.16 -5.12
CA GLY A 167 -20.60 -1.82 -6.43
C GLY A 167 -20.17 -0.96 -7.61
N MET A 168 -19.82 0.30 -7.40
CA MET A 168 -19.33 1.21 -8.45
C MET A 168 -17.81 1.20 -8.49
N ALA A 169 -17.21 0.98 -9.67
CA ALA A 169 -15.76 1.04 -9.85
C ALA A 169 -15.29 2.49 -9.67
N ILE A 170 -14.49 2.75 -8.65
CA ILE A 170 -14.02 4.10 -8.33
C ILE A 170 -12.70 4.45 -9.00
N GLY A 171 -11.87 3.44 -9.30
CA GLY A 171 -10.59 3.63 -9.96
C GLY A 171 -9.69 2.39 -9.85
N THR A 172 -8.72 2.33 -10.76
CA THR A 172 -7.75 1.25 -10.87
C THR A 172 -6.35 1.81 -10.68
N TRP A 173 -5.56 1.17 -9.82
CA TRP A 173 -4.14 1.42 -9.68
C TRP A 173 -3.36 0.23 -10.23
N THR A 174 -2.45 0.49 -11.17
CA THR A 174 -1.51 -0.51 -11.65
C THR A 174 -0.33 -0.58 -10.68
N SER A 175 -0.27 -1.65 -9.87
CA SER A 175 0.95 -1.98 -9.13
C SER A 175 2.05 -2.33 -10.13
N PRO A 176 3.31 -1.89 -9.93
CA PRO A 176 4.39 -2.25 -10.83
C PRO A 176 4.92 -3.67 -10.59
N GLY A 177 4.76 -4.23 -9.39
CA GLY A 177 5.30 -5.54 -9.04
C GLY A 177 5.05 -5.97 -7.61
N ASP A 178 5.60 -7.14 -7.29
CA ASP A 178 5.56 -7.83 -6.01
C ASP A 178 6.95 -7.79 -5.37
N TYR A 179 7.01 -7.43 -4.09
CA TYR A 179 8.24 -7.03 -3.43
C TYR A 179 8.65 -8.06 -2.38
N GLY A 180 9.79 -8.72 -2.59
CA GLY A 180 10.42 -9.66 -1.66
C GLY A 180 11.94 -9.53 -1.59
N ASP A 181 12.48 -8.45 -2.15
CA ASP A 181 13.90 -8.12 -2.12
C ASP A 181 14.44 -7.87 -0.71
N LYS A 182 13.57 -7.46 0.20
CA LYS A 182 13.87 -7.25 1.63
C LYS A 182 12.66 -7.56 2.49
N ARG A 183 12.90 -7.84 3.77
CA ARG A 183 11.83 -8.02 4.76
C ARG A 183 11.09 -6.71 4.99
N GLY A 184 9.76 -6.76 4.96
CA GLY A 184 8.90 -5.64 5.32
C GLY A 184 9.07 -5.27 6.79
N ALA A 185 8.89 -4.00 7.15
CA ALA A 185 9.14 -3.50 8.50
C ALA A 185 8.36 -4.23 9.60
N PHE A 186 7.15 -4.71 9.28
CA PHE A 186 6.28 -5.46 10.18
C PHE A 186 6.16 -6.94 9.81
N THR A 187 6.73 -7.36 8.67
CA THR A 187 6.55 -8.73 8.16
C THR A 187 7.31 -9.75 9.03
N PRO A 188 6.61 -10.77 9.59
CA PRO A 188 7.20 -11.68 10.57
C PRO A 188 8.36 -12.51 10.04
N ASP A 189 9.35 -12.79 10.89
CA ASP A 189 10.58 -13.51 10.52
C ASP A 189 10.35 -14.90 9.93
N TRP A 190 9.28 -15.59 10.36
CA TRP A 190 8.94 -16.93 9.85
C TRP A 190 8.48 -16.91 8.39
N TRP A 191 7.93 -15.78 7.92
CA TRP A 191 7.54 -15.60 6.52
C TRP A 191 8.80 -15.42 5.69
N LYS A 192 9.02 -16.32 4.74
CA LYS A 192 10.27 -16.35 3.99
C LYS A 192 10.34 -15.21 2.98
N LEU A 193 11.55 -14.77 2.64
CA LEU A 193 11.78 -13.66 1.70
C LEU A 193 11.28 -13.95 0.29
N GLU A 194 11.15 -15.23 -0.08
CA GLU A 194 10.55 -15.62 -1.34
C GLU A 194 9.04 -15.34 -1.41
N GLY A 195 8.37 -15.00 -0.30
CA GLY A 195 7.00 -14.52 -0.32
C GLY A 195 6.92 -12.99 -0.29
N SER A 196 5.79 -12.43 -0.71
CA SER A 196 5.53 -10.99 -0.70
C SER A 196 5.76 -10.38 0.68
N GLN A 197 6.65 -9.41 0.77
CA GLN A 197 7.14 -8.84 2.02
C GLN A 197 6.47 -7.51 2.36
N TYR A 198 6.11 -6.70 1.37
CA TYR A 198 5.49 -5.40 1.57
C TYR A 198 4.80 -4.92 0.30
N GLY A 199 4.10 -3.79 0.39
CA GLY A 199 3.48 -3.09 -0.72
C GLY A 199 3.66 -1.59 -0.65
N LYS A 200 2.83 -0.87 -1.41
CA LYS A 200 2.74 0.59 -1.36
C LYS A 200 1.46 0.97 -0.65
N LEU A 201 1.55 1.95 0.27
CA LEU A 201 0.35 2.55 0.83
C LEU A 201 -0.32 3.39 -0.25
N LYS A 202 -1.55 3.02 -0.58
CA LYS A 202 -2.36 3.68 -1.61
C LYS A 202 -3.60 4.27 -0.98
N THR A 203 -3.93 5.48 -1.40
CA THR A 203 -5.08 6.24 -0.88
C THR A 203 -6.04 6.57 -2.02
N TRP A 204 -7.26 6.04 -1.96
CA TRP A 204 -8.36 6.43 -2.84
C TRP A 204 -9.23 7.44 -2.13
N ARG A 205 -9.39 8.63 -2.71
CA ARG A 205 -10.24 9.68 -2.17
C ARG A 205 -11.34 10.03 -3.16
N ILE A 206 -12.58 9.79 -2.77
CA ILE A 206 -13.79 10.12 -3.53
C ILE A 206 -14.42 11.35 -2.91
N SER A 207 -14.56 12.42 -3.69
CA SER A 207 -15.09 13.71 -3.24
C SER A 207 -16.29 14.15 -4.07
N THR A 208 -16.82 15.34 -3.81
CA THR A 208 -17.81 15.99 -4.68
C THR A 208 -17.26 16.37 -6.06
N ARG A 209 -15.93 16.32 -6.28
CA ARG A 209 -15.27 16.71 -7.53
C ARG A 209 -14.76 15.53 -8.37
N GLY A 210 -14.88 14.31 -7.86
CA GLY A 210 -14.34 13.11 -8.50
C GLY A 210 -13.48 12.28 -7.55
N THR A 211 -12.83 11.25 -8.12
CA THR A 211 -11.98 10.30 -7.41
C THR A 211 -10.51 10.48 -7.76
N LEU A 212 -9.68 10.49 -6.72
CA LEU A 212 -8.23 10.60 -6.80
C LEU A 212 -7.57 9.34 -6.23
N ILE A 213 -6.44 8.93 -6.79
CA ILE A 213 -5.51 7.95 -6.20
C ILE A 213 -4.22 8.70 -5.88
N ASP A 214 -3.84 8.76 -4.61
CA ASP A 214 -2.68 9.52 -4.11
C ASP A 214 -2.64 10.97 -4.62
N GLY A 215 -3.82 11.61 -4.70
CA GLY A 215 -3.97 12.98 -5.18
C GLY A 215 -4.05 13.14 -6.70
N VAL A 216 -3.85 12.07 -7.48
CA VAL A 216 -3.94 12.10 -8.95
C VAL A 216 -5.35 11.71 -9.40
N SER A 217 -5.97 12.52 -10.25
CA SER A 217 -7.33 12.25 -10.77
C SER A 217 -7.38 10.95 -11.56
N THR A 218 -8.31 10.08 -11.20
CA THR A 218 -8.44 8.74 -11.79
C THR A 218 -9.82 8.46 -12.36
N SER A 219 -10.89 9.00 -11.75
CA SER A 219 -12.24 8.87 -12.30
C SER A 219 -13.13 10.04 -11.91
N ASN A 220 -14.24 10.19 -12.63
CA ASN A 220 -15.24 11.22 -12.35
C ASN A 220 -16.28 10.77 -11.31
N VAL A 221 -16.13 9.58 -10.72
CA VAL A 221 -17.05 9.09 -9.68
C VAL A 221 -16.96 10.00 -8.46
N THR A 222 -18.11 10.45 -7.98
CA THR A 222 -18.25 11.36 -6.86
C THR A 222 -18.93 10.69 -5.67
N VAL A 223 -18.88 11.34 -4.50
CA VAL A 223 -19.57 10.87 -3.29
C VAL A 223 -21.09 10.74 -3.48
N SER A 224 -21.69 11.56 -4.34
CA SER A 224 -23.11 11.50 -4.67
C SER A 224 -23.48 10.22 -5.42
N ASP A 225 -22.59 9.75 -6.31
CA ASP A 225 -22.81 8.54 -7.12
C ASP A 225 -22.81 7.27 -6.26
N LEU A 226 -22.14 7.31 -5.10
CA LEU A 226 -22.06 6.19 -4.16
C LEU A 226 -23.36 5.97 -3.36
N ALA A 227 -24.33 6.88 -3.46
CA ALA A 227 -25.63 6.81 -2.80
C ALA A 227 -25.56 6.45 -1.30
N LEU A 228 -24.57 6.99 -0.57
CA LEU A 228 -24.24 6.58 0.81
C LEU A 228 -25.46 6.63 1.75
N ALA A 229 -26.32 7.64 1.62
CA ALA A 229 -27.53 7.78 2.45
C ALA A 229 -28.53 6.61 2.29
N GLN A 230 -28.50 5.90 1.17
CA GLN A 230 -29.40 4.77 0.90
C GLN A 230 -28.93 3.46 1.55
N HIS A 231 -27.68 3.39 2.02
CA HIS A 231 -27.09 2.17 2.55
C HIS A 231 -26.78 2.28 4.06
N SER A 232 -26.98 1.18 4.80
CA SER A 232 -26.58 1.07 6.21
C SER A 232 -25.08 0.78 6.38
N SER A 233 -24.43 0.28 5.34
CA SER A 233 -23.00 -0.03 5.29
C SER A 233 -22.40 0.49 3.99
N ILE A 234 -21.11 0.77 4.04
CA ILE A 234 -20.30 1.13 2.87
C ILE A 234 -19.53 -0.11 2.45
N ARG A 235 -19.85 -0.64 1.27
CA ARG A 235 -19.18 -1.83 0.73
C ARG A 235 -17.93 -1.41 0.00
N LEU A 236 -16.78 -1.88 0.44
CA LEU A 236 -15.51 -1.72 -0.26
C LEU A 236 -15.11 -3.06 -0.85
N ARG A 237 -14.98 -3.14 -2.16
CA ARG A 237 -14.41 -4.31 -2.85
C ARG A 237 -13.02 -3.97 -3.37
N VAL A 238 -12.09 -4.88 -3.16
CA VAL A 238 -10.71 -4.81 -3.67
C VAL A 238 -10.46 -6.08 -4.47
N GLY A 239 -9.94 -5.93 -5.69
CA GLY A 239 -9.68 -7.09 -6.53
C GLY A 239 -9.19 -6.73 -7.93
N ILE A 240 -9.20 -7.74 -8.80
CA ILE A 240 -8.81 -7.61 -10.21
C ILE A 240 -10.08 -7.60 -11.05
N ALA A 241 -10.28 -6.55 -11.84
CA ALA A 241 -11.45 -6.46 -12.71
C ALA A 241 -11.40 -7.52 -13.82
N ASP A 242 -12.55 -8.05 -14.24
CA ASP A 242 -12.62 -9.09 -15.28
C ASP A 242 -12.00 -8.67 -16.62
N ASN A 243 -12.00 -7.36 -16.89
CA ASN A 243 -11.43 -6.74 -18.10
C ASN A 243 -10.07 -6.05 -17.84
N ALA A 244 -9.39 -6.35 -16.72
CA ALA A 244 -8.07 -5.82 -16.42
C ALA A 244 -7.05 -6.16 -17.52
N GLY A 245 -6.21 -5.19 -17.89
CA GLY A 245 -5.15 -5.40 -18.88
C GLY A 245 -3.98 -6.20 -18.31
N HIS A 246 -3.65 -5.94 -17.04
CA HIS A 246 -2.63 -6.67 -16.28
C HIS A 246 -3.28 -7.46 -15.14
N THR A 247 -3.28 -8.79 -15.22
CA THR A 247 -3.85 -9.68 -14.20
C THR A 247 -2.75 -10.29 -13.33
N GLY A 248 -1.93 -9.45 -12.69
CA GLY A 248 -0.82 -9.88 -11.85
C GLY A 248 -1.20 -10.11 -10.39
N GLY A 249 -2.46 -10.44 -10.07
CA GLY A 249 -2.91 -10.69 -8.70
C GLY A 249 -2.84 -9.48 -7.76
N VAL A 250 -3.17 -9.70 -6.49
CA VAL A 250 -3.12 -8.66 -5.47
C VAL A 250 -2.70 -9.25 -4.13
N ASN A 251 -1.81 -8.54 -3.44
CA ASN A 251 -1.55 -8.69 -2.01
C ASN A 251 -2.19 -7.51 -1.27
N ILE A 252 -2.85 -7.80 -0.15
CA ILE A 252 -3.40 -6.82 0.79
C ILE A 252 -2.71 -7.02 2.13
N PHE A 253 -1.88 -6.05 2.51
CA PHE A 253 -1.13 -6.08 3.77
C PHE A 253 -1.92 -5.36 4.85
N GLY A 254 -2.06 -6.02 5.99
CA GLY A 254 -2.74 -5.55 7.18
C GLY A 254 -1.79 -5.40 8.35
N ARG A 255 -2.37 -5.24 9.55
CA ARG A 255 -1.56 -5.04 10.75
C ARG A 255 -0.69 -6.27 11.03
N GLY A 256 0.62 -6.05 11.18
CA GLY A 256 1.61 -7.11 11.43
C GLY A 256 2.22 -7.72 10.16
N PHE A 257 1.97 -7.12 8.99
CA PHE A 257 2.68 -7.39 7.75
C PHE A 257 2.95 -6.08 7.00
N GLY A 258 3.88 -6.12 6.05
CA GLY A 258 4.22 -5.00 5.19
C GLY A 258 5.05 -3.93 5.88
N ASN A 259 4.96 -2.70 5.38
CA ASN A 259 5.76 -1.57 5.84
C ASN A 259 4.98 -0.55 6.67
N TYR A 260 3.64 -0.63 6.70
CA TYR A 260 2.82 0.41 7.35
C TYR A 260 2.14 -0.07 8.64
N GLY A 261 1.97 -1.39 8.83
CA GLY A 261 1.48 -1.95 10.09
C GLY A 261 0.04 -1.54 10.42
N GLN A 262 -0.77 -1.23 9.41
CA GLN A 262 -2.18 -0.87 9.54
C GLN A 262 -3.04 -1.75 8.64
N ASP A 263 -4.27 -2.02 9.05
CA ASP A 263 -5.26 -2.62 8.17
C ASP A 263 -5.90 -1.58 7.25
N ILE A 264 -7.05 -1.90 6.65
CA ILE A 264 -7.74 -1.00 5.72
C ILE A 264 -8.40 0.13 6.52
N VAL A 265 -7.96 1.36 6.28
CA VAL A 265 -8.49 2.55 6.94
C VAL A 265 -9.52 3.22 6.04
N MET A 266 -10.74 3.44 6.55
CA MET A 266 -11.74 4.28 5.91
C MET A 266 -11.92 5.58 6.71
N ARG A 267 -11.94 6.71 6.01
CA ARG A 267 -12.26 8.03 6.58
C ARG A 267 -13.45 8.64 5.87
N LEU A 268 -14.43 9.10 6.64
CA LEU A 268 -15.55 9.92 6.16
C LEU A 268 -15.32 11.36 6.60
N TYR A 269 -15.16 12.25 5.64
CA TYR A 269 -15.08 13.69 5.86
C TYR A 269 -16.49 14.26 5.79
N VAL A 270 -16.94 14.85 6.89
CA VAL A 270 -18.29 15.40 7.07
C VAL A 270 -18.28 16.93 7.18
#